data_AF-A0AAV9D2M2-F1
#
_entry.id   AF-A0AAV9D2M2-F1
#
_cell.length_a   1.000
_cell.length_b   1.000
_cell.length_c   1.000
_cell.angle_alpha   90.00
_cell.angle_beta   90.00
_cell.angle_gamma   90.00
#
_symmetry.space_group_name_H-M   'P 1'
#
loop_
_entity.id
_entity.type
_entity.pdbx_description
1 polymer ?
#
loop_
_entity_poly.entity_id
_entity_poly.type
_entity_poly.pdbx_seq_one_letter_code
_entity_poly.pdbx_strand_id
1 'polypeptide(L)'
;MSKFFPCHWVDSIVLFLCYLKFGNTSEFGFRSPSKGPFYLKDNTPFYPVVDVGTVDKIKSGQIQVLLSLASVKGSEVRFVDGKTLQFDAIVFATGYKRTVKNWLKDDGEWLNKNSQITGRARMVSTVLV
;
A
#
# COMPACT_ATOMS: atom_id res chain seq x y z
N MET A 1 -23.31 4.64 -1.62
CA MET A 1 -23.49 4.24 -0.21
C MET A 1 -23.72 5.42 0.75
N SER A 2 -23.56 6.68 0.32
CA SER A 2 -23.71 7.89 1.14
C SER A 2 -25.15 8.31 1.50
N LYS A 3 -26.17 7.49 1.19
CA LYS A 3 -27.58 7.90 1.38
C LYS A 3 -28.07 7.83 2.83
N PHE A 4 -27.39 7.09 3.72
CA PHE A 4 -27.91 6.82 5.07
C PHE A 4 -26.97 7.19 6.22
N PHE A 5 -25.65 7.12 6.04
CA PHE A 5 -24.68 7.45 7.10
C PHE A 5 -23.55 8.34 6.57
N PRO A 6 -23.06 9.30 7.39
CA PRO A 6 -21.87 10.06 7.06
C PRO A 6 -20.65 9.15 6.89
N CYS A 7 -19.84 9.38 5.85
CA CYS A 7 -18.67 8.55 5.52
C CYS A 7 -17.68 8.41 6.69
N HIS A 8 -17.47 9.48 7.47
CA HIS A 8 -16.58 9.45 8.63
C HIS A 8 -17.04 8.47 9.72
N TRP A 9 -18.36 8.30 9.93
CA TRP A 9 -18.89 7.35 10.90
C TRP A 9 -18.63 5.91 10.47
N VAL A 10 -18.93 5.59 9.21
CA VAL A 10 -18.68 4.27 8.64
C VAL A 10 -17.19 3.93 8.70
N ASP A 11 -16.34 4.87 8.29
CA ASP A 11 -14.89 4.70 8.34
C ASP A 11 -14.37 4.50 9.77
N SER A 12 -14.92 5.22 10.76
CA SER A 12 -14.50 5.07 12.16
C SER A 12 -14.86 3.70 12.72
N ILE A 13 -16.07 3.22 12.42
CA ILE A 13 -16.51 1.87 12.81
C ILE A 13 -15.62 0.81 12.16
N VAL A 14 -15.34 0.95 10.86
CA VAL A 14 -14.47 0.00 10.14
C VAL A 14 -13.06 0.00 10.71
N LEU A 15 -12.46 1.16 10.97
CA LEU A 15 -11.13 1.25 11.58
C LEU A 15 -11.11 0.64 12.98
N PHE A 16 -12.17 0.83 13.77
CA PHE A 16 -12.30 0.21 15.09
C PHE A 16 -12.38 -1.33 14.99
N LEU A 17 -13.19 -1.86 14.07
CA LEU A 17 -13.27 -3.31 13.82
C LEU A 17 -11.93 -3.87 13.31
N CYS A 18 -11.22 -3.14 12.46
CA CYS A 18 -9.88 -3.50 12.02
C CYS A 18 -8.90 -3.55 13.20
N TYR A 19 -8.95 -2.57 14.10
CA TYR A 19 -8.13 -2.57 15.31
C TYR A 19 -8.44 -3.76 16.22
N LEU A 20 -9.71 -4.11 16.41
CA LEU A 20 -10.09 -5.31 17.19
C LEU A 20 -9.60 -6.61 16.55
N LYS A 21 -9.66 -6.72 15.22
CA LYS A 21 -9.26 -7.94 14.50
C LYS A 21 -7.74 -8.11 14.43
N PHE A 22 -7.02 -7.05 14.09
CA PHE A 22 -5.59 -7.11 13.81
C PHE A 22 -4.72 -6.67 14.99
N GLY A 23 -5.29 -5.94 15.95
CA GLY A 23 -4.56 -5.35 17.06
C GLY A 23 -3.68 -4.18 16.61
N ASN A 24 -2.68 -3.86 17.43
CA ASN A 24 -1.70 -2.83 17.10
C ASN A 24 -0.68 -3.35 16.08
N THR A 25 -0.81 -2.95 14.81
CA THR A 25 0.12 -3.39 13.76
C THR A 25 1.50 -2.72 13.84
N SER A 26 1.63 -1.62 14.60
CA SER A 26 2.89 -0.86 14.66
C SER A 26 4.05 -1.68 15.23
N GLU A 27 3.74 -2.64 16.09
CA GLU A 27 4.70 -3.59 16.67
C GLU A 27 5.34 -4.48 15.61
N PHE A 28 4.64 -4.72 14.51
CA PHE A 28 5.09 -5.54 13.40
C PHE A 28 5.72 -4.72 12.26
N GLY A 29 6.05 -3.45 12.50
CA GLY A 29 6.79 -2.61 11.56
C GLY A 29 5.94 -1.92 10.48
N PHE A 30 4.61 -2.04 10.50
CA PHE A 30 3.72 -1.31 9.59
C PHE A 30 2.56 -0.61 10.31
N ARG A 31 2.24 0.60 9.86
CA ARG A 31 1.20 1.42 10.51
C ARG A 31 -0.15 1.22 9.86
N SER A 32 -1.18 1.03 10.69
CA SER A 32 -2.57 1.12 10.26
C SER A 32 -2.86 2.51 9.67
N PRO A 33 -3.71 2.60 8.63
CA PRO A 33 -4.07 3.87 8.04
C PRO A 33 -4.82 4.75 9.04
N SER A 34 -4.52 6.06 9.05
CA SER A 34 -5.18 7.04 9.93
C SER A 34 -6.55 7.49 9.42
N LYS A 35 -6.86 7.21 8.16
CA LYS A 35 -8.14 7.49 7.50
C LYS A 35 -8.76 6.17 7.06
N GLY A 36 -10.09 6.10 7.10
CA GLY A 36 -10.79 4.87 6.74
C GLY A 36 -10.79 4.61 5.24
N PRO A 37 -11.15 3.38 4.84
CA PRO A 37 -11.04 2.92 3.47
C PRO A 37 -11.96 3.67 2.51
N PHE A 38 -13.14 4.13 2.95
CA PHE A 38 -14.05 4.86 2.09
C PHE A 38 -13.53 6.28 1.81
N TYR A 39 -13.04 6.98 2.84
CA TYR A 39 -12.37 8.25 2.65
C TYR A 39 -11.14 8.11 1.74
N LEU A 40 -10.29 7.11 1.96
CA LEU A 40 -9.10 6.88 1.15
C LEU A 40 -9.42 6.56 -0.31
N LYS A 41 -10.50 5.81 -0.56
CA LYS A 41 -10.95 5.49 -1.92
C LYS A 41 -11.35 6.73 -2.70
N ASP A 42 -12.01 7.68 -2.05
CA ASP A 42 -12.53 8.88 -2.72
C ASP A 42 -11.49 9.99 -2.83
N ASN A 43 -10.57 10.09 -1.85
CA ASN A 43 -9.64 11.23 -1.73
C ASN A 43 -8.20 10.90 -2.14
N THR A 44 -7.84 9.62 -2.27
CA THR A 44 -6.45 9.23 -2.57
C THR A 44 -6.39 8.45 -3.89
N PRO A 45 -5.44 8.75 -4.78
CA PRO A 45 -5.27 8.00 -6.03
C PRO A 45 -4.80 6.55 -5.83
N PHE A 46 -4.38 6.20 -4.62
CA PHE A 46 -4.00 4.85 -4.21
C PHE A 46 -4.45 4.64 -2.76
N TYR A 47 -4.93 3.45 -2.43
CA TYR A 47 -5.26 3.05 -1.07
C TYR A 47 -4.59 1.71 -0.77
N PRO A 48 -4.05 1.51 0.44
CA PRO A 48 -3.34 0.28 0.78
C PRO A 48 -4.32 -0.90 0.79
N VAL A 49 -3.93 -1.99 0.17
CA VAL A 49 -4.65 -3.28 0.20
C VAL A 49 -3.72 -4.31 0.82
N VAL A 50 -4.25 -5.09 1.75
CA VAL A 50 -3.54 -6.20 2.39
C VAL A 50 -4.32 -7.46 2.07
N ASP A 51 -3.63 -8.47 1.54
CA ASP A 51 -4.24 -9.74 1.20
C ASP A 51 -4.56 -10.56 2.46
N VAL A 52 -5.58 -11.42 2.35
CA VAL A 52 -6.03 -12.28 3.44
C VAL A 52 -4.88 -13.21 3.87
N GLY A 53 -4.66 -13.32 5.18
CA GLY A 53 -3.57 -14.13 5.74
C GLY A 53 -2.18 -13.47 5.74
N THR A 54 -1.99 -12.33 5.05
CA THR A 54 -0.70 -11.61 5.09
C THR A 54 -0.36 -11.16 6.51
N VAL A 55 -1.33 -10.61 7.23
CA VAL A 55 -1.12 -10.17 8.63
C VAL A 55 -0.77 -11.34 9.53
N ASP A 56 -1.40 -12.51 9.32
CA ASP A 56 -1.12 -13.70 10.13
C ASP A 56 0.29 -14.23 9.85
N LYS A 57 0.72 -14.22 8.58
CA LYS A 57 2.10 -14.54 8.21
C LYS A 57 3.11 -13.58 8.82
N ILE A 58 2.80 -12.27 8.86
CA ILE A 58 3.64 -11.28 9.55
C ILE A 58 3.72 -11.58 11.05
N LYS A 59 2.58 -11.84 11.70
CA LYS A 59 2.52 -12.17 13.12
C LYS A 59 3.28 -13.46 13.47
N SER A 60 3.24 -14.45 12.58
CA SER A 60 3.96 -15.71 12.74
C SER A 60 5.48 -15.62 12.45
N GLY A 61 5.96 -14.48 11.95
CA GLY A 61 7.36 -14.28 11.57
C GLY A 61 7.75 -14.85 10.21
N GLN A 62 6.82 -15.47 9.47
CA GLN A 62 7.06 -15.94 8.10
C GLN A 62 7.31 -14.79 7.12
N ILE A 63 6.76 -13.61 7.39
CA ILE A 63 7.02 -12.37 6.63
C ILE A 63 7.54 -11.32 7.61
N GLN A 64 8.71 -10.76 7.33
CA GLN A 64 9.27 -9.67 8.13
C GLN A 64 9.11 -8.34 7.41
N VAL A 65 8.52 -7.35 8.09
CA VAL A 65 8.44 -5.99 7.56
C VAL A 65 9.71 -5.25 7.92
N LEU A 66 10.46 -4.85 6.90
CA LEU A 66 11.73 -4.14 7.05
C LEU A 66 11.56 -2.65 6.71
N LEU A 67 12.52 -1.84 7.15
CA LEU A 67 12.57 -0.43 6.82
C LEU A 67 12.82 -0.22 5.31
N SER A 68 12.76 1.04 4.88
CA SER A 68 13.07 1.39 3.50
C SER A 68 14.49 0.97 3.11
N LEU A 69 14.64 0.60 1.83
CA LEU A 69 15.92 0.30 1.22
C LEU A 69 16.74 1.60 1.06
N ALA A 70 18.03 1.54 1.41
CA ALA A 70 19.01 2.58 1.15
C ALA A 70 19.83 2.27 -0.12
N SER A 71 20.30 1.03 -0.28
CA SER A 71 20.99 0.59 -1.50
C SER A 71 20.95 -0.93 -1.65
N VAL A 72 21.05 -1.41 -2.89
CA VAL A 72 21.17 -2.84 -3.23
C VAL A 72 22.47 -3.04 -4.00
N LYS A 73 23.31 -3.99 -3.58
CA LYS A 73 24.59 -4.32 -4.20
C LYS A 73 24.73 -5.84 -4.34
N GLY A 74 24.31 -6.37 -5.48
CA GLY A 74 24.22 -7.82 -5.67
C GLY A 74 23.16 -8.41 -4.73
N SER A 75 23.55 -9.41 -3.93
CA SER A 75 22.71 -10.01 -2.88
C SER A 75 22.61 -9.15 -1.61
N GLU A 76 23.50 -8.16 -1.47
CA GLU A 76 23.62 -7.34 -0.26
C GLU A 76 22.64 -6.17 -0.32
N VAL A 77 21.77 -6.09 0.67
CA VAL A 77 20.73 -5.06 0.79
C VAL A 77 20.97 -4.25 2.06
N ARG A 78 21.19 -2.94 1.87
CA ARG A 78 21.34 -1.98 2.97
C ARG A 78 20.04 -1.22 3.20
N PHE A 79 19.64 -1.12 4.46
CA PHE A 79 18.45 -0.40 4.90
C PHE A 79 18.80 0.99 5.43
N VAL A 80 17.79 1.87 5.54
CA VAL A 80 17.96 3.26 6.02
C VAL A 80 18.48 3.39 7.45
N ASP A 81 18.36 2.33 8.26
CA ASP A 81 18.93 2.27 9.62
C ASP A 81 20.41 1.82 9.63
N GLY A 82 21.01 1.63 8.45
CA GLY A 82 22.40 1.19 8.29
C GLY A 82 22.59 -0.33 8.38
N LYS A 83 21.55 -1.09 8.73
CA LYS A 83 21.63 -2.56 8.74
C LYS A 83 21.78 -3.08 7.32
N THR A 84 22.49 -4.19 7.20
CA THR A 84 22.76 -4.84 5.94
C THR A 84 22.43 -6.32 6.04
N LEU A 85 21.65 -6.83 5.10
CA LEU A 85 21.21 -8.23 5.04
C LEU A 85 21.50 -8.80 3.64
N GLN A 86 21.66 -10.12 3.58
CA GLN A 86 21.83 -10.86 2.32
C GLN A 86 20.52 -11.54 1.95
N PHE A 87 20.19 -11.54 0.66
CA PHE A 87 19.01 -12.22 0.12
C PHE A 87 19.37 -13.01 -1.14
N ASP A 88 18.69 -14.14 -1.33
CA ASP A 88 18.87 -14.99 -2.50
C ASP A 88 18.12 -14.41 -3.70
N ALA A 89 16.98 -13.76 -3.47
CA ALA A 89 16.20 -13.08 -4.50
C ALA A 89 15.60 -11.76 -4.04
N ILE A 90 15.50 -10.82 -4.98
CA ILE A 90 14.90 -9.49 -4.78
C ILE A 90 13.78 -9.29 -5.79
N VAL A 91 12.55 -9.12 -5.32
CA VAL A 91 11.36 -8.92 -6.15
C VAL A 91 10.82 -7.49 -6.00
N PHE A 92 10.94 -6.69 -7.05
CA PHE A 92 10.43 -5.32 -7.08
C PHE A 92 8.92 -5.28 -7.39
N ALA A 93 8.08 -5.39 -6.36
CA ALA A 93 6.64 -5.22 -6.46
C ALA A 93 6.21 -3.73 -6.44
N THR A 94 6.95 -2.87 -7.15
CA THR A 94 6.79 -1.39 -7.09
C THR A 94 5.68 -0.82 -7.98
N GLY A 95 4.84 -1.69 -8.54
CA GLY A 95 3.79 -1.36 -9.49
C GLY A 95 4.31 -1.02 -10.88
N TYR A 96 3.44 -0.42 -11.72
CA TYR A 96 3.73 -0.10 -13.11
C TYR A 96 3.36 1.36 -13.45
N LYS A 97 4.01 1.91 -14.48
CA LYS A 97 3.62 3.20 -15.06
C LYS A 97 2.53 2.97 -16.10
N ARG A 98 1.43 3.73 -16.01
CA ARG A 98 0.35 3.69 -17.00
C ARG A 98 0.75 4.49 -18.24
N THR A 99 0.46 3.92 -19.42
CA THR A 99 0.80 4.51 -20.74
C THR A 99 -0.45 4.88 -21.55
N VAL A 100 -1.65 4.79 -20.95
CA VAL A 100 -2.95 4.95 -21.65
C VAL A 100 -3.03 6.26 -22.44
N LYS A 101 -2.47 7.36 -21.91
CA LYS A 101 -2.43 8.66 -22.61
C LYS A 101 -1.59 8.69 -23.89
N ASN A 102 -0.72 7.71 -24.10
CA ASN A 102 0.15 7.65 -25.27
C ASN A 102 -0.53 6.93 -26.45
N TRP A 103 -1.56 6.12 -26.20
CA TRP A 103 -2.27 5.39 -27.26
C TRP A 103 -3.75 5.78 -27.39
N LEU A 104 -4.39 6.26 -26.31
CA LEU A 104 -5.82 6.53 -26.29
C LEU A 104 -5.98 8.02 -26.57
N LYS A 105 -6.56 8.35 -27.74
CA LYS A 105 -6.99 9.71 -28.04
C LYS A 105 -8.10 10.06 -27.06
N ASP A 106 -7.86 11.07 -26.25
CA ASP A 106 -8.84 11.64 -25.32
C ASP A 106 -9.30 12.96 -25.90
N ASP A 107 -10.58 13.02 -26.27
CA ASP A 107 -11.22 14.20 -26.87
C ASP A 107 -11.63 15.23 -25.78
N GLY A 108 -11.16 15.05 -24.54
CA GLY A 108 -11.17 16.06 -23.49
C GLY A 108 -12.12 15.79 -22.32
N GLU A 109 -12.87 14.67 -22.33
CA GLU A 109 -13.92 14.43 -21.33
C GLU A 109 -13.66 13.24 -20.39
N TRP A 110 -12.93 12.19 -20.82
CA TRP A 110 -12.94 10.91 -20.10
C TRP A 110 -11.71 10.69 -19.20
N LEU A 111 -10.54 11.22 -19.56
CA LEU A 111 -9.30 11.06 -18.78
C LEU A 111 -8.86 12.34 -18.05
N ASN A 112 -9.80 13.25 -17.79
CA ASN A 112 -9.53 14.55 -17.20
C ASN A 112 -8.80 14.42 -15.84
N LYS A 113 -8.07 15.46 -15.43
CA LYS A 113 -7.05 15.50 -14.34
C LYS A 113 -7.45 14.89 -12.98
N ASN A 114 -8.75 14.69 -12.75
CA ASN A 114 -9.30 14.14 -11.51
C ASN A 114 -9.72 12.65 -11.63
N SER A 115 -9.56 12.04 -12.81
CA SER A 115 -9.79 10.61 -12.96
C SER A 115 -8.67 9.84 -12.25
N GLN A 116 -9.03 8.83 -11.45
CA GLN A 116 -8.07 7.90 -10.82
C GLN A 116 -7.16 7.22 -11.85
N ILE A 117 -7.48 7.33 -13.14
CA ILE A 117 -6.75 6.81 -14.31
C ILE A 117 -5.40 7.53 -14.50
N THR A 118 -5.30 8.80 -14.10
CA THR A 118 -4.11 9.65 -14.29
C THR A 118 -2.97 9.42 -13.30
N GLY A 119 -3.21 8.72 -12.19
CA GLY A 119 -2.21 8.46 -11.14
C GLY A 119 -1.25 7.31 -11.48
N ARG A 120 0.00 7.39 -11.01
CA ARG A 120 0.90 6.23 -10.99
C ARG A 120 0.35 5.22 -9.99
N ALA A 121 0.09 3.98 -10.42
CA ALA A 121 -0.16 2.88 -9.50
C ALA A 121 1.15 2.57 -8.77
N ARG A 122 1.43 3.31 -7.69
CA ARG A 122 2.55 3.03 -6.80
C ARG A 122 2.08 2.01 -5.77
N MET A 123 2.46 0.77 -5.97
CA MET A 123 2.57 -0.18 -4.86
C MET A 123 3.97 0.04 -4.27
N VAL A 124 4.07 0.33 -2.98
CA VAL A 124 5.37 0.57 -2.33
C VAL A 124 5.68 -0.66 -1.49
N SER A 125 5.93 -1.78 -2.15
CA SER A 125 6.48 -2.96 -1.50
C SER A 125 7.58 -3.56 -2.37
N THR A 126 8.70 -3.90 -1.74
CA THR A 126 9.72 -4.77 -2.30
C THR A 126 9.71 -6.03 -1.44
N VAL A 127 9.59 -7.19 -2.07
CA VAL A 127 9.65 -8.47 -1.36
C VAL A 127 11.07 -9.00 -1.51
N LEU A 128 11.67 -9.36 -0.39
CA LEU A 128 13.01 -9.94 -0.32
C LEU A 128 12.82 -11.39 0.15
N VAL A 129 13.38 -12.34 -0.59
CA VAL A 129 13.24 -13.79 -0.36
C VAL A 129 14.62 -14.39 -0.17
#